data_AF-A0AAD4E4A9-F1
#
_entry.id   AF-A0AAD4E4A9-F1
#
_cell.length_a   1.000
_cell.length_b   1.000
_cell.length_c   1.000
_cell.angle_alpha   90.00
_cell.angle_beta   90.00
_cell.angle_gamma   90.00
#
_symmetry.space_group_name_H-M   'P 1'
#
loop_
_entity.id
_entity.type
_entity.pdbx_description
1 polymer ?
#
loop_
_entity_poly.entity_id
_entity_poly.type
_entity_poly.pdbx_seq_one_letter_code
_entity_poly.pdbx_strand_id
1 'polypeptide(L)'
;MVTSEGRQQIEGECPIMIAQPLKRTYAIYMESDEESSDDEPPQIIEDFLAGVHSRYPAMNFLQYAGKLKDRGILYLPTATGFDIRFYQSKIGMPEGTALTFQRCASKAHMRVERAKERRKTKGKKKARARPHASDDNSEDK
;
A
#
# COMPACT_ATOMS: atom_id res chain seq x y z
N MET A 1 -66.86 -9.68 59.13
CA MET A 1 -65.42 -9.64 59.45
C MET A 1 -64.65 -9.96 58.18
N VAL A 2 -63.65 -9.12 57.90
CA VAL A 2 -62.63 -9.12 56.82
C VAL A 2 -61.80 -10.43 56.92
N THR A 3 -61.26 -11.09 55.89
CA THR A 3 -60.10 -10.76 55.00
C THR A 3 -59.92 -11.91 53.99
N SER A 4 -59.70 -11.64 52.69
CA SER A 4 -58.39 -11.73 51.96
C SER A 4 -57.86 -13.18 51.86
N GLU A 5 -57.44 -13.77 50.75
CA GLU A 5 -56.43 -13.46 49.72
C GLU A 5 -56.68 -14.48 48.56
N GLY A 6 -56.27 -14.38 47.29
CA GLY A 6 -55.22 -13.65 46.61
C GLY A 6 -54.73 -14.53 45.43
N ARG A 7 -54.17 -13.88 44.40
CA ARG A 7 -53.38 -14.41 43.26
C ARG A 7 -54.13 -15.00 42.05
N GLN A 8 -54.41 -14.12 41.08
CA GLN A 8 -54.40 -14.47 39.67
C GLN A 8 -52.94 -14.55 39.18
N GLN A 9 -52.56 -15.68 38.58
CA GLN A 9 -51.34 -15.80 37.81
C GLN A 9 -51.62 -15.27 36.41
N ILE A 10 -50.90 -14.21 36.04
CA ILE A 10 -50.81 -13.69 34.68
C ILE A 10 -49.67 -14.46 34.00
N GLU A 11 -50.04 -15.38 33.11
CA GLU A 11 -49.11 -16.05 32.20
C GLU A 11 -48.64 -15.01 31.18
N GLY A 12 -47.48 -14.41 31.46
CA GLY A 12 -46.78 -13.56 30.51
C GLY A 12 -46.15 -14.44 29.43
N GLU A 13 -46.78 -14.46 28.26
CA GLU A 13 -46.20 -15.03 27.05
C GLU A 13 -44.90 -14.29 26.71
N CYS A 14 -43.76 -14.97 26.80
CA CYS A 14 -42.50 -14.45 26.26
C CYS A 14 -42.58 -14.50 24.72
N PRO A 15 -42.56 -13.35 24.01
CA PRO A 15 -42.52 -13.39 22.56
C PRO A 15 -41.20 -14.04 22.13
N ILE A 16 -41.33 -15.10 21.32
CA ILE A 16 -40.23 -15.78 20.64
C ILE A 16 -39.46 -14.72 19.84
N MET A 17 -38.30 -14.32 20.35
CA MET A 17 -37.39 -13.46 19.61
C MET A 17 -36.81 -14.28 18.47
N ILE A 18 -37.42 -14.17 17.29
CA ILE A 18 -36.90 -14.75 16.06
C ILE A 18 -35.53 -14.09 15.82
N ALA A 19 -34.46 -14.84 16.05
CA ALA A 19 -33.10 -14.39 15.75
C ALA A 19 -33.02 -14.10 14.25
N GLN A 20 -33.01 -12.81 13.89
CA GLN A 20 -32.86 -12.41 12.52
C GLN A 20 -31.46 -12.85 12.04
N PRO A 21 -31.35 -13.50 10.87
CA PRO A 21 -30.05 -13.88 10.34
C PRO A 21 -29.23 -12.61 10.11
N LEU A 22 -28.12 -12.47 10.85
CA LEU A 22 -27.18 -11.37 10.65
C LEU A 22 -26.72 -11.39 9.19
N LYS A 23 -27.19 -10.42 8.41
CA LYS A 23 -26.68 -10.15 7.07
C LYS A 23 -25.19 -9.81 7.24
N ARG A 24 -24.33 -10.77 6.89
CA ARG A 24 -22.87 -10.56 6.89
C ARG A 24 -22.55 -9.61 5.74
N THR A 25 -22.46 -8.32 6.05
CA THR A 25 -21.99 -7.31 5.11
C THR A 25 -20.47 -7.40 5.08
N TYR A 26 -19.91 -8.02 4.04
CA TYR A 26 -18.47 -8.00 3.80
C TYR A 26 -18.12 -6.67 3.14
N ALA A 27 -17.33 -5.84 3.82
CA ALA A 27 -16.65 -4.72 3.16
C ALA A 27 -15.48 -5.31 2.35
N ILE A 28 -15.66 -5.46 1.04
CA ILE A 28 -14.57 -5.81 0.14
C ILE A 28 -13.77 -4.52 -0.08
N TYR A 29 -12.59 -4.44 0.54
CA TYR A 29 -11.63 -3.38 0.25
C TYR A 29 -11.06 -3.64 -1.15
N MET A 30 -11.67 -3.02 -2.16
CA MET A 30 -11.11 -2.96 -3.50
C MET A 30 -9.85 -2.07 -3.40
N GLU A 31 -8.67 -2.69 -3.32
CA GLU A 31 -7.41 -1.99 -3.57
C GLU A 31 -7.47 -1.43 -4.99
N SER A 32 -7.97 -0.19 -5.15
CA SER A 32 -7.92 0.51 -6.42
C SER A 32 -6.44 0.65 -6.79
N ASP A 33 -6.04 0.00 -7.88
CA ASP A 33 -4.70 0.11 -8.49
C ASP A 33 -4.53 1.49 -9.18
N GLU A 34 -5.20 2.50 -8.66
CA GLU A 34 -5.21 3.86 -9.19
C GLU A 34 -4.12 4.67 -8.51
N GLU A 35 -2.88 4.34 -8.83
CA GLU A 35 -1.80 5.31 -8.72
C GLU A 35 -1.10 5.41 -10.07
N SER A 36 -1.81 5.97 -11.03
CA SER A 36 -1.25 6.61 -12.21
C SER A 36 -0.56 7.95 -11.85
N SER A 37 0.21 7.98 -10.77
CA SER A 37 1.18 9.04 -10.54
C SER A 37 2.48 8.60 -11.21
N ASP A 38 2.96 9.41 -12.15
CA ASP A 38 4.29 9.28 -12.80
C ASP A 38 5.44 9.60 -11.82
N ASP A 39 5.10 9.76 -10.54
CA ASP A 39 6.04 10.00 -9.46
C ASP A 39 6.77 8.70 -9.10
N GLU A 40 8.10 8.76 -9.18
CA GLU A 40 8.96 7.62 -8.90
C GLU A 40 8.87 7.28 -7.40
N PRO A 41 8.64 6.01 -7.02
CA PRO A 41 8.54 5.64 -5.62
C PRO A 41 9.80 6.07 -4.84
N PRO A 42 9.64 6.55 -3.60
CA PRO A 42 10.78 6.95 -2.78
C PRO A 42 11.74 5.77 -2.58
N GLN A 43 13.03 6.01 -2.84
CA GLN A 43 14.06 4.99 -2.68
C GLN A 43 14.58 4.89 -1.24
N ILE A 44 14.38 5.93 -0.43
CA ILE A 44 14.76 5.98 0.98
C ILE A 44 13.67 5.33 1.82
N ILE A 45 14.07 4.52 2.79
CA ILE A 45 13.12 3.74 3.60
C ILE A 45 12.20 4.62 4.46
N GLU A 46 12.71 5.75 4.98
CA GLU A 46 11.95 6.65 5.84
C GLU A 46 10.78 7.29 5.07
N ASP A 47 11.05 7.80 3.88
CA ASP A 47 10.04 8.35 2.97
C ASP A 47 9.02 7.29 2.53
N PHE A 48 9.50 6.07 2.24
CA PHE A 48 8.64 4.95 1.94
C PHE A 48 7.72 4.61 3.11
N LEU A 49 8.24 4.52 4.33
CA LEU A 49 7.44 4.24 5.53
C LEU A 49 6.39 5.33 5.77
N ALA A 50 6.72 6.60 5.52
CA ALA A 50 5.75 7.70 5.58
C ALA A 50 4.62 7.52 4.53
N GLY A 51 4.98 7.18 3.30
CA GLY A 51 4.01 6.91 2.23
C GLY A 51 3.14 5.68 2.44
N VAL A 52 3.66 4.65 3.12
CA VAL A 52 2.85 3.46 3.49
C VAL A 52 1.99 3.76 4.72
N HIS A 53 2.50 4.53 5.68
CA HIS A 53 1.76 4.92 6.87
C HIS A 53 0.54 5.78 6.52
N SER A 54 0.63 6.67 5.52
CA SER A 54 -0.52 7.44 5.06
C SER A 54 -1.65 6.56 4.51
N ARG A 55 -1.33 5.42 3.89
CA ARG A 55 -2.31 4.44 3.38
C ARG A 55 -2.85 3.52 4.47
N TYR A 56 -2.00 3.16 5.42
CA TYR A 56 -2.30 2.20 6.49
C TYR A 56 -1.90 2.77 7.86
N PRO A 57 -2.60 3.83 8.34
CA PRO A 57 -2.22 4.51 9.57
C PRO A 57 -2.31 3.59 10.80
N ALA A 58 -3.29 2.68 10.80
CA ALA A 58 -3.52 1.71 11.89
C ALA A 58 -2.32 0.77 12.14
N MET A 59 -1.45 0.55 11.15
CA MET A 59 -0.28 -0.34 11.28
C MET A 59 0.95 0.35 11.88
N ASN A 60 0.92 1.68 12.01
CA ASN A 60 1.97 2.51 12.60
C ASN A 60 3.41 2.22 12.08
N PHE A 61 3.59 2.17 10.76
CA PHE A 61 4.87 1.80 10.13
C PHE A 61 6.07 2.66 10.54
N LEU A 62 5.85 3.93 10.87
CA LEU A 62 6.91 4.87 11.26
C LEU A 62 7.71 4.41 12.49
N GLN A 63 7.09 3.66 13.41
CA GLN A 63 7.77 3.18 14.62
C GLN A 63 8.92 2.19 14.33
N TYR A 64 8.94 1.58 13.15
CA TYR A 64 9.97 0.62 12.77
C TYR A 64 11.17 1.25 12.04
N ALA A 65 11.11 2.55 11.71
CA ALA A 65 12.16 3.23 10.95
C ALA A 65 13.54 3.09 11.61
N GLY A 66 13.62 3.37 12.92
CA GLY A 66 14.87 3.22 13.68
C GLY A 66 15.40 1.80 13.64
N LYS A 67 14.53 0.80 13.87
CA LYS A 67 14.93 -0.62 13.89
C LYS A 67 15.41 -1.11 12.51
N LEU A 68 14.81 -0.63 11.43
CA LEU A 68 15.25 -0.94 10.07
C LEU A 68 16.62 -0.31 9.79
N LYS A 69 16.81 0.94 10.21
CA LYS A 69 18.09 1.67 10.12
C LYS A 69 19.22 0.99 10.89
N ASP A 70 18.94 0.53 12.11
CA ASP A 70 19.90 -0.20 12.96
C ASP A 70 20.36 -1.52 12.32
N ARG A 71 19.56 -2.09 11.42
CA ARG A 71 19.89 -3.29 10.63
C ARG A 71 20.52 -2.96 9.27
N GLY A 72 20.81 -1.70 8.99
CA GLY A 72 21.38 -1.24 7.72
C GLY A 72 20.38 -1.20 6.57
N ILE A 73 19.08 -1.28 6.85
CA ILE A 73 18.02 -1.22 5.83
C ILE A 73 17.65 0.25 5.64
N LEU A 74 18.46 0.95 4.83
CA LEU A 74 18.30 2.39 4.55
C LEU A 74 17.49 2.66 3.27
N TYR A 75 17.50 1.69 2.35
CA TYR A 75 16.93 1.85 1.01
C TYR A 75 15.92 0.76 0.69
N LEU A 76 14.94 1.11 -0.13
CA LEU A 76 13.86 0.24 -0.57
C LEU A 76 14.35 -1.07 -1.23
N PRO A 77 15.36 -1.06 -2.15
CA PRO A 77 15.86 -2.29 -2.74
C PRO A 77 16.41 -3.27 -1.69
N THR A 78 17.12 -2.74 -0.68
CA THR A 78 17.64 -3.53 0.44
C THR A 78 16.51 -4.18 1.22
N ALA A 79 15.42 -3.46 1.48
CA ALA A 79 14.25 -3.99 2.17
C ALA A 79 13.59 -5.16 1.40
N THR A 80 13.58 -5.13 0.07
CA THR A 80 12.99 -6.24 -0.71
C THR A 80 13.77 -7.54 -0.67
N GLY A 81 15.03 -7.51 -0.21
CA GLY A 81 15.88 -8.69 -0.11
C GLY A 81 15.59 -9.60 1.09
N PHE A 82 14.74 -9.18 2.02
CA PHE A 82 14.45 -9.92 3.24
C PHE A 82 13.07 -10.59 3.20
N ASP A 83 12.97 -11.72 3.90
CA ASP A 83 11.73 -12.47 4.04
C ASP A 83 10.86 -11.93 5.19
N ILE A 84 9.60 -12.39 5.25
CA ILE A 84 8.65 -11.97 6.28
C ILE A 84 9.16 -12.36 7.68
N ARG A 85 9.83 -13.52 7.81
CA ARG A 85 10.35 -14.01 9.08
C ARG A 85 11.44 -13.11 9.64
N PHE A 86 12.27 -12.52 8.80
CA PHE A 86 13.25 -11.52 9.21
C PHE A 86 12.56 -10.31 9.85
N TYR A 87 11.52 -9.77 9.21
CA TYR A 87 10.77 -8.63 9.75
C TYR A 87 10.08 -8.94 11.08
N GLN A 88 9.55 -10.14 11.22
CA GLN A 88 8.96 -10.59 12.48
C GLN A 88 10.04 -10.75 13.57
N SER A 89 11.10 -11.49 13.30
CA SER A 89 12.09 -11.91 14.32
C SER A 89 13.14 -10.86 14.66
N LYS A 90 13.58 -10.05 13.68
CA LYS A 90 14.69 -9.10 13.84
C LYS A 90 14.23 -7.65 14.02
N ILE A 91 13.09 -7.29 13.43
CA ILE A 91 12.49 -5.95 13.54
C ILE A 91 11.34 -5.93 14.56
N GLY A 92 10.71 -7.07 14.81
CA GLY A 92 9.58 -7.18 15.75
C GLY A 92 8.27 -6.67 15.15
N MET A 93 8.09 -6.81 13.83
CA MET A 93 6.82 -6.51 13.20
C MET A 93 5.81 -7.65 13.45
N PRO A 94 4.55 -7.34 13.81
CA PRO A 94 3.48 -8.33 13.80
C PRO A 94 3.32 -8.95 12.40
N GLU A 95 2.79 -10.17 12.34
CA GLU A 95 2.67 -10.92 11.09
C GLU A 95 1.95 -10.15 9.98
N GLY A 96 0.77 -9.59 10.28
CA GLY A 96 0.01 -8.79 9.33
C GLY A 96 0.79 -7.55 8.85
N THR A 97 1.47 -6.86 9.77
CA THR A 97 2.28 -5.67 9.45
C THR A 97 3.47 -6.03 8.57
N ALA A 98 4.16 -7.14 8.86
CA ALA A 98 5.30 -7.61 8.08
C ALA A 98 4.88 -8.03 6.65
N LEU A 99 3.74 -8.72 6.52
CA LEU A 99 3.16 -9.10 5.23
C LEU A 99 2.80 -7.88 4.39
N THR A 100 2.09 -6.92 4.97
CA THR A 100 1.73 -5.67 4.29
C THR A 100 2.98 -4.89 3.88
N PHE A 101 3.96 -4.76 4.78
CA PHE A 101 5.22 -4.07 4.49
C PHE A 101 5.94 -4.70 3.30
N GLN A 102 6.13 -6.03 3.31
CA GLN A 102 6.82 -6.73 2.24
C GLN A 102 6.08 -6.58 0.90
N ARG A 103 4.75 -6.69 0.90
CA ARG A 103 3.93 -6.51 -0.30
C ARG A 103 4.06 -5.10 -0.87
N CYS A 104 3.98 -4.07 -0.02
CA CYS A 104 4.15 -2.67 -0.41
C CYS A 104 5.56 -2.41 -0.93
N ALA A 105 6.60 -2.92 -0.26
CA ALA A 105 7.99 -2.70 -0.63
C ALA A 105 8.31 -3.34 -1.98
N SER A 106 7.88 -4.59 -2.20
CA SER A 106 8.02 -5.29 -3.48
C SER A 106 7.28 -4.58 -4.61
N LYS A 107 6.04 -4.14 -4.37
CA LYS A 107 5.27 -3.37 -5.36
C LYS A 107 5.98 -2.07 -5.74
N ALA A 108 6.47 -1.32 -4.75
CA ALA A 108 7.19 -0.07 -4.97
C ALA A 108 8.51 -0.30 -5.72
N HIS A 109 9.29 -1.31 -5.35
CA HIS A 109 10.53 -1.65 -6.03
C HIS A 109 10.30 -2.04 -7.50
N MET A 110 9.29 -2.85 -7.80
CA MET A 110 8.94 -3.20 -9.18
C MET A 110 8.55 -1.98 -10.02
N ARG A 111 7.88 -0.98 -9.42
CA ARG A 111 7.55 0.28 -10.12
C ARG A 111 8.80 1.07 -10.47
N VAL A 112 9.78 1.16 -9.56
CA VAL A 112 11.07 1.80 -9.81
C VAL A 112 11.80 1.10 -10.97
N GLU A 113 11.90 -0.23 -10.94
CA GLU A 113 12.59 -0.98 -11.99
C GLU A 113 11.92 -0.83 -13.37
N ARG A 114 10.58 -0.89 -13.42
CA ARG A 114 9.83 -0.64 -14.66
C ARG A 114 10.03 0.79 -15.17
N ALA A 115 10.08 1.79 -14.29
CA ALA A 115 10.36 3.18 -14.68
C ALA A 115 11.77 3.34 -15.27
N LYS A 116 12.78 2.69 -14.66
CA LYS A 116 14.15 2.66 -15.19
C LYS A 116 14.22 2.03 -16.57
N GLU A 117 13.51 0.93 -16.80
CA GLU A 117 13.46 0.26 -18.10
C GLU A 117 12.86 1.15 -19.20
N ARG A 118 11.75 1.85 -18.90
CA ARG A 118 11.12 2.80 -19.84
C ARG A 118 12.05 3.95 -20.24
N ARG A 119 12.92 4.42 -19.34
CA ARG A 119 13.89 5.49 -19.64
C ARG A 119 14.96 5.03 -20.64
N LYS A 120 15.40 3.77 -20.56
CA LYS A 120 16.44 3.21 -21.45
C LYS A 120 15.97 3.14 -22.92
N THR A 121 14.69 2.91 -23.16
CA THR A 121 14.15 2.78 -24.53
C THR A 121 13.85 4.13 -25.20
N LYS A 122 13.53 5.17 -24.42
CA LYS A 122 13.17 6.51 -24.96
C LYS A 122 14.39 7.36 -25.40
N GLY A 123 15.59 7.09 -24.88
CA GLY A 123 16.81 7.83 -25.19
C GLY A 123 17.39 7.61 -26.59
N LYS A 124 17.00 6.54 -27.31
CA LYS A 124 17.58 6.19 -28.62
C LYS A 124 17.02 6.98 -29.82
N LYS A 125 15.96 7.80 -29.66
CA LYS A 125 15.26 8.41 -30.80
C LYS A 125 15.59 9.89 -31.08
N LYS A 126 16.54 10.51 -30.36
CA LYS A 126 16.77 11.97 -30.41
C LYS A 126 18.15 12.42 -30.92
N ALA A 127 18.82 11.62 -31.75
CA ALA A 127 20.17 11.91 -32.27
C ALA A 127 20.27 12.07 -33.81
N ARG A 128 19.16 12.28 -34.54
CA ARG A 128 19.25 12.49 -36.00
C ARG A 128 18.26 13.54 -36.50
N ALA A 129 18.65 14.80 -36.36
CA ALA A 129 18.23 15.88 -37.25
C ALA A 129 19.22 17.05 -37.10
N ARG A 130 20.35 16.97 -37.81
CA ARG A 130 21.00 18.19 -38.29
C ARG A 130 20.45 18.41 -39.70
N PRO A 131 19.64 19.45 -39.95
CA PRO A 131 19.39 19.88 -41.31
C PRO A 131 20.70 20.48 -41.82
N HIS A 132 21.29 19.82 -42.81
CA HIS A 132 22.42 20.36 -43.54
C HIS A 132 21.86 21.49 -44.41
N ALA A 133 22.16 22.73 -44.04
CA ALA A 133 21.93 23.87 -44.91
C ALA A 133 22.93 23.78 -46.06
N SER A 134 22.42 23.82 -47.29
CA SER A 134 23.21 24.05 -48.49
C SER A 134 22.25 24.70 -49.51
N ASP A 135 22.03 26.00 -49.33
CA ASP A 135 21.63 26.89 -50.41
C ASP A 135 22.89 27.16 -51.24
N ASP A 136 23.03 26.41 -52.33
CA ASP A 136 24.06 26.59 -53.33
C ASP A 136 23.62 27.75 -54.24
N ASN A 137 24.38 28.84 -54.17
CA ASN A 137 24.21 30.04 -54.97
C ASN A 137 25.01 29.86 -56.28
N SER A 138 24.32 29.74 -57.41
CA SER A 138 24.95 29.83 -58.74
C SER A 138 24.05 30.57 -59.73
N GLU A 139 24.10 31.91 -59.65
CA GLU A 139 23.83 32.79 -60.80
C GLU A 139 25.09 32.83 -61.68
N ASP A 140 25.02 32.28 -62.89
CA ASP A 140 26.00 32.53 -63.95
C ASP A 140 25.27 33.00 -65.22
N LYS A 141 25.45 34.30 -65.47
CA LYS A 141 25.45 35.08 -66.72
C LYS A 141 24.45 34.81 -67.85
#